data_AF-A0A7J3DKL4-F1
#
_entry.id   AF-A0A7J3DKL4-F1
#
_cell.length_a   1.000
_cell.length_b   1.000
_cell.length_c   1.000
_cell.angle_alpha   90.00
_cell.angle_beta   90.00
_cell.angle_gamma   90.00
#
_symmetry.space_group_name_H-M   'P 1'
#
loop_
_entity.id
_entity.type
_entity.pdbx_description
1 polymer ?
#
loop_
_entity_poly.entity_id
_entity_poly.type
_entity_poly.pdbx_seq_one_letter_code
_entity_poly.pdbx_strand_id
1 'polypeptide(L)'
;MGAFDKVSGEAKKAMVAIWKTMNPEDKMHFVNQVALALSIWGDDEKGKEMVALILEKLVEDGSKNLADFGLYIEWFMKSGGEEIYKTKAEKAKRAALVIDGYRIKHGLPSEPQKTIL
;
A
#
# COMPACT_ATOMS: atom_id res chain seq x y z
N MET A 1 5.70 5.41 19.68
CA MET A 1 5.74 5.94 18.30
C MET A 1 4.87 5.04 17.47
N GLY A 2 3.85 5.60 16.82
CA GLY A 2 2.95 4.86 15.94
C GLY A 2 3.51 4.76 14.52
N ALA A 3 3.04 3.77 13.76
CA ALA A 3 3.45 3.50 12.38
C ALA A 3 3.44 4.72 11.43
N PHE A 4 2.54 5.67 11.64
CA PHE A 4 2.41 6.87 10.81
C PHE A 4 3.28 8.03 11.28
N ASP A 5 4.01 7.93 12.39
CA ASP A 5 4.83 9.05 12.91
C ASP A 5 5.95 9.44 11.92
N LYS A 6 6.40 8.49 11.09
CA LYS A 6 7.44 8.70 10.08
C LYS A 6 6.94 9.26 8.74
N VAL A 7 5.63 9.18 8.50
CA VAL A 7 5.01 9.70 7.27
C VAL A 7 4.87 11.22 7.38
N SER A 8 5.27 11.91 6.31
CA SER A 8 5.18 13.37 6.21
C SER A 8 3.75 13.88 6.41
N GLY A 9 3.63 15.10 6.96
CA GLY A 9 2.32 15.75 7.15
C GLY A 9 1.59 16.00 5.83
N GLU A 10 2.33 16.24 4.75
CA GLU A 10 1.78 16.45 3.40
C GLU A 10 1.21 15.15 2.83
N ALA A 11 1.95 14.04 2.91
CA ALA A 11 1.46 12.74 2.47
C ALA A 11 0.21 12.33 3.25
N LYS A 12 0.17 12.53 4.58
CA LYS A 12 -1.05 12.28 5.39
C LYS A 12 -2.25 13.08 4.90
N LYS A 13 -2.07 14.38 4.63
CA LYS A 13 -3.15 15.25 4.11
C LYS A 13 -3.64 14.76 2.75
N ALA A 14 -2.72 14.40 1.86
CA ALA A 14 -3.06 13.89 0.54
C ALA A 14 -3.77 12.52 0.60
N MET A 15 -3.33 11.59 1.46
CA MET A 15 -4.04 10.33 1.71
C MET A 15 -5.50 10.56 2.14
N VAL A 16 -5.71 11.51 3.08
CA VAL A 16 -7.06 11.86 3.55
C VAL A 16 -7.89 12.49 2.44
N ALA A 17 -7.29 13.33 1.59
CA ALA A 17 -7.98 13.94 0.45
C ALA A 17 -8.42 12.86 -0.55
N ILE A 18 -7.51 11.95 -0.93
CA ILE A 18 -7.80 10.82 -1.81
C ILE A 18 -8.91 9.94 -1.22
N TRP A 19 -8.79 9.56 0.06
CA TRP A 19 -9.80 8.74 0.73
C TRP A 19 -11.19 9.37 0.69
N LYS A 20 -11.29 10.69 0.87
CA LYS A 20 -12.58 11.39 0.83
C LYS A 20 -13.23 11.35 -0.56
N THR A 21 -12.45 11.29 -1.63
CA THR A 21 -12.95 11.28 -3.01
C THR A 21 -13.17 9.89 -3.59
N MET A 22 -12.61 8.83 -2.97
CA MET A 22 -12.83 7.45 -3.40
C MET A 22 -14.29 7.02 -3.24
N ASN A 23 -14.79 6.29 -4.24
CA ASN A 23 -16.09 5.62 -4.14
C ASN A 23 -16.02 4.47 -3.10
N PRO A 24 -17.16 3.95 -2.64
CA PRO A 24 -17.19 2.89 -1.62
C PRO A 24 -16.48 1.60 -2.03
N GLU A 25 -16.51 1.24 -3.31
CA GLU A 25 -15.90 0.02 -3.83
C GLU A 25 -14.37 0.10 -3.77
N ASP A 26 -13.78 1.21 -4.22
CA ASP A 26 -12.35 1.48 -4.11
C ASP A 26 -11.87 1.47 -2.64
N LYS A 27 -12.67 2.05 -1.74
CA LYS A 27 -12.36 2.03 -0.29
C LYS A 27 -12.31 0.60 0.24
N MET A 28 -13.27 -0.23 -0.17
CA MET A 28 -13.31 -1.64 0.19
C MET A 28 -12.10 -2.39 -0.38
N HIS A 29 -11.73 -2.16 -1.64
CA HIS A 29 -10.56 -2.78 -2.26
C HIS A 29 -9.26 -2.38 -1.56
N PHE A 30 -9.12 -1.11 -1.18
CA PHE A 30 -7.98 -0.66 -0.40
C PHE A 30 -7.91 -1.39 0.96
N VAL A 31 -9.00 -1.38 1.73
CA VAL A 31 -9.06 -2.02 3.05
C VAL A 31 -8.75 -3.52 2.95
N ASN A 32 -9.30 -4.21 1.95
CA ASN A 32 -9.05 -5.63 1.74
C ASN A 32 -7.59 -5.93 1.40
N GLN A 33 -6.97 -5.13 0.53
CA GLN A 33 -5.54 -5.30 0.21
C GLN A 33 -4.65 -5.06 1.44
N VAL A 34 -4.93 -4.03 2.24
CA VAL A 34 -4.18 -3.78 3.49
C VAL A 34 -4.38 -4.91 4.49
N ALA A 35 -5.61 -5.39 4.67
CA ALA A 35 -5.91 -6.50 5.57
C ALA A 35 -5.21 -7.78 5.14
N LEU A 36 -5.20 -8.09 3.84
CA LEU A 36 -4.46 -9.24 3.29
C LEU A 36 -2.96 -9.11 3.55
N ALA A 37 -2.37 -7.94 3.30
CA ALA A 37 -0.96 -7.70 3.55
C ALA A 37 -0.59 -7.92 5.03
N LEU A 38 -1.33 -7.28 5.94
CA LEU A 38 -1.13 -7.41 7.39
C LEU A 38 -1.33 -8.85 7.89
N SER A 39 -2.27 -9.60 7.30
CA SER A 39 -2.47 -11.01 7.66
C SER A 39 -1.28 -11.90 7.29
N ILE A 40 -0.46 -11.50 6.31
CA ILE A 40 0.66 -12.27 5.81
C ILE A 40 1.97 -11.85 6.48
N TRP A 41 2.30 -10.55 6.48
CA TRP A 41 3.56 -10.06 7.06
C TRP A 41 3.48 -9.70 8.55
N GLY A 42 2.28 -9.72 9.13
CA GLY A 42 2.00 -9.41 10.54
C GLY A 42 1.48 -7.98 10.75
N ASP A 43 0.57 -7.81 11.70
CA ASP A 43 -0.05 -6.54 12.12
C ASP A 43 0.69 -5.87 13.29
N ASP A 44 1.92 -6.31 13.56
CA ASP A 44 2.82 -5.63 14.50
C ASP A 44 3.19 -4.22 14.00
N GLU A 45 3.85 -3.44 14.85
CA GLU A 45 4.22 -2.06 14.51
C GLU A 45 5.07 -1.95 13.24
N LYS A 46 5.93 -2.94 12.96
CA LYS A 46 6.73 -2.98 11.74
C LYS A 46 5.87 -3.24 10.50
N GLY A 47 4.88 -4.12 10.59
CA GLY A 47 3.96 -4.38 9.48
C GLY A 47 3.07 -3.17 9.18
N LYS A 48 2.59 -2.48 10.23
CA LYS A 48 1.87 -1.21 10.06
C LYS A 48 2.76 -0.12 9.47
N GLU A 49 4.03 -0.06 9.88
CA GLU A 49 5.00 0.89 9.33
C GLU A 49 5.25 0.63 7.84
N MET A 50 5.38 -0.63 7.42
CA MET A 50 5.47 -0.98 6.00
C MET A 50 4.26 -0.48 5.21
N VAL A 51 3.04 -0.66 5.74
CA VAL A 51 1.82 -0.10 5.13
C VAL A 51 1.93 1.42 4.99
N ALA A 52 2.35 2.11 6.06
CA ALA A 52 2.46 3.57 6.07
C ALA A 52 3.46 4.09 5.02
N LEU A 53 4.62 3.45 4.88
CA LEU A 53 5.64 3.81 3.88
C LEU A 53 5.20 3.52 2.45
N ILE A 54 4.49 2.40 2.23
CA ILE A 54 3.92 2.07 0.91
C ILE A 54 2.87 3.11 0.50
N LEU A 55 2.02 3.51 1.46
CA LEU A 55 1.02 4.55 1.25
C LEU A 55 1.67 5.91 0.96
N GLU A 56 2.73 6.26 1.69
CA GLU A 56 3.48 7.49 1.43
C GLU A 56 4.02 7.49 0.00
N LYS A 57 4.62 6.38 -0.43
CA LYS A 57 5.11 6.28 -1.80
C LYS A 57 4.01 6.38 -2.85
N LEU A 58 2.90 5.68 -2.64
CA LEU A 58 1.75 5.72 -3.55
C LEU A 58 1.29 7.15 -3.81
N VAL A 59 1.26 7.96 -2.76
CA VAL A 59 0.87 9.37 -2.82
C VAL A 59 1.95 10.24 -3.47
N GLU A 60 3.22 10.03 -3.12
CA GLU A 60 4.35 10.72 -3.78
C GLU A 60 4.40 10.47 -5.28
N ASP A 61 4.04 9.26 -5.71
CA ASP A 61 4.00 8.85 -7.12
C ASP A 61 2.74 9.35 -7.85
N GLY A 62 1.88 10.11 -7.15
CA GLY A 62 0.73 10.80 -7.71
C GLY A 62 -0.50 9.93 -7.97
N SER A 63 -0.60 8.75 -7.33
CA SER A 63 -1.82 7.94 -7.41
C SER A 63 -3.00 8.68 -6.77
N LYS A 64 -4.15 8.61 -7.44
CA LYS A 64 -5.42 9.17 -6.98
C LYS A 64 -6.31 8.14 -6.30
N ASN A 65 -5.83 6.92 -6.09
CA ASN A 65 -6.66 5.84 -5.58
C ASN A 65 -5.84 4.93 -4.65
N LEU A 66 -6.22 4.87 -3.37
CA LEU A 66 -5.53 4.00 -2.42
C LEU A 66 -5.70 2.51 -2.76
N ALA A 67 -6.68 2.15 -3.60
CA ALA A 67 -6.81 0.79 -4.12
C ALA A 67 -5.62 0.36 -5.00
N ASP A 68 -4.72 1.28 -5.36
CA ASP A 68 -3.45 0.96 -6.02
C ASP A 68 -2.39 0.36 -5.08
N PHE A 69 -2.64 0.33 -3.76
CA PHE A 69 -1.71 -0.14 -2.74
C PHE A 69 -0.93 -1.41 -3.13
N GLY A 70 -1.62 -2.43 -3.65
CA GLY A 70 -1.01 -3.69 -4.06
C GLY A 70 0.12 -3.57 -5.09
N LEU A 71 0.04 -2.58 -5.98
CA LEU A 71 1.05 -2.32 -7.01
C LEU A 71 2.37 -1.80 -6.42
N TYR A 72 2.31 -1.17 -5.25
CA TYR A 72 3.47 -0.55 -4.62
C TYR A 72 4.21 -1.48 -3.65
N ILE A 73 3.65 -2.67 -3.35
CA ILE A 73 4.30 -3.64 -2.45
C ILE A 73 5.61 -4.15 -3.06
N GLU A 74 5.58 -4.57 -4.33
CA GLU A 74 6.78 -5.07 -5.00
C GLU A 74 7.83 -3.97 -5.16
N TRP A 75 7.39 -2.76 -5.51
CA TRP A 75 8.26 -1.58 -5.57
C TRP A 75 8.95 -1.34 -4.22
N PHE A 76 8.20 -1.37 -3.12
CA PHE A 76 8.72 -1.10 -1.78
C PHE A 76 9.81 -2.09 -1.38
N MET A 77 9.60 -3.37 -1.68
CA MET A 77 10.61 -4.40 -1.40
C MET A 77 11.88 -4.19 -2.23
N LYS A 78 11.74 -3.93 -3.53
CA LYS A 78 12.87 -3.66 -4.44
C LYS A 78 13.63 -2.36 -4.13
N SER A 79 12.98 -1.38 -3.51
CA SER A 79 13.56 -0.05 -3.24
C SER A 79 14.33 0.06 -1.92
N GLY A 80 14.68 -1.07 -1.30
CA GLY A 80 15.42 -1.13 -0.02
C GLY A 80 14.59 -1.64 1.16
N GLY A 81 13.28 -1.88 0.97
CA GLY A 81 12.43 -2.50 2.00
C GLY A 81 12.91 -3.89 2.41
N GLU A 82 13.50 -4.67 1.50
CA GLU A 82 14.07 -5.99 1.82
C GLU A 82 15.19 -5.90 2.87
N GLU A 83 16.06 -4.90 2.76
CA GLU A 83 17.19 -4.72 3.68
C GLU A 83 16.77 -4.18 5.04
N ILE A 84 15.74 -3.33 5.08
CA ILE A 84 15.22 -2.75 6.33
C ILE A 84 14.36 -3.78 7.09
N TYR A 85 13.57 -4.56 6.36
CA TYR A 85 12.59 -5.51 6.89
C TYR A 85 12.96 -6.97 6.59
N LYS A 86 14.23 -7.34 6.79
CA LYS A 86 14.78 -8.68 6.46
C LYS A 86 13.91 -9.85 6.91
N THR A 87 13.39 -9.79 8.13
CA THR A 87 12.57 -10.87 8.71
C THR A 87 11.16 -10.96 8.12
N LYS A 88 10.73 -9.97 7.34
CA LYS A 88 9.42 -9.88 6.68
C LYS A 88 9.52 -9.93 5.15
N ALA A 89 10.72 -9.90 4.57
CA ALA A 89 10.90 -9.79 3.13
C ALA A 89 10.19 -10.89 2.33
N GLU A 90 10.39 -12.16 2.71
CA GLU A 90 9.72 -13.29 2.04
C GLU A 90 8.20 -13.28 2.24
N LYS A 91 7.73 -12.81 3.41
CA LYS A 91 6.30 -12.63 3.66
C LYS A 91 5.71 -11.51 2.81
N ALA A 92 6.47 -10.43 2.58
CA ALA A 92 6.06 -9.32 1.73
C ALA A 92 5.99 -9.72 0.25
N LYS A 93 6.96 -10.51 -0.24
CA LYS A 93 6.90 -11.11 -1.58
C LYS A 93 5.67 -12.00 -1.74
N ARG A 94 5.37 -12.83 -0.73
CA ARG A 94 4.14 -13.64 -0.71
C ARG A 94 2.88 -12.78 -0.69
N ALA A 95 2.87 -11.69 0.09
CA ALA A 95 1.74 -10.77 0.15
C ALA A 95 1.49 -10.11 -1.21
N ALA A 96 2.54 -9.70 -1.92
CA ALA A 96 2.43 -9.15 -3.27
C ALA A 96 1.74 -10.14 -4.23
N LEU A 97 2.14 -11.42 -4.23
CA LEU A 97 1.51 -12.46 -5.07
C LEU A 97 0.04 -12.70 -4.73
N VAL A 98 -0.30 -12.76 -3.43
CA VAL A 98 -1.69 -12.96 -3.00
C VAL A 98 -2.56 -11.75 -3.38
N ILE A 99 -2.02 -10.55 -3.23
CA ILE A 99 -2.73 -9.32 -3.57
C ILE A 99 -2.87 -9.18 -5.08
N ASP A 100 -1.88 -9.57 -5.88
CA ASP A 100 -2.00 -9.62 -7.33
C ASP A 100 -3.14 -10.56 -7.77
N GLY A 101 -3.21 -11.77 -7.21
CA GLY A 101 -4.34 -12.68 -7.43
C GLY A 101 -5.70 -12.08 -7.03
N TYR A 102 -5.75 -11.33 -5.92
CA TYR A 102 -6.95 -10.58 -5.52
C TYR A 102 -7.31 -9.50 -6.56
N ARG A 103 -6.34 -8.72 -7.03
CA ARG A 103 -6.54 -7.67 -8.03
C ARG A 103 -7.06 -8.23 -9.34
N ILE A 104 -6.47 -9.32 -9.84
CA ILE A 104 -6.91 -10.03 -11.04
C ILE A 104 -8.35 -10.51 -10.88
N LYS A 105 -8.67 -11.17 -9.76
CA LYS A 105 -10.02 -11.67 -9.47
C LYS A 105 -11.09 -10.58 -9.49
N HIS A 106 -10.73 -9.38 -9.04
CA HIS A 106 -11.64 -8.24 -8.94
C HIS A 106 -11.53 -7.25 -10.10
N GLY A 107 -10.74 -7.56 -11.14
CA GLY A 107 -10.60 -6.70 -12.32
C GLY A 107 -9.99 -5.33 -12.01
N LEU A 108 -9.15 -5.22 -10.98
CA LEU A 108 -8.49 -3.97 -10.63
C LEU A 108 -7.42 -3.61 -11.67
N PRO A 109 -7.15 -2.31 -11.90
CA PRO A 109 -6.15 -1.85 -12.85
C PRO A 109 -4.77 -2.49 -12.60
N SER A 110 -4.02 -2.79 -13.64
CA SER A 110 -2.63 -3.27 -13.52
C SER A 110 -1.62 -2.12 -13.32
N GLU A 111 -2.05 -0.88 -13.55
CA GLU A 111 -1.24 0.32 -13.42
C GLU A 111 -1.91 1.33 -12.46
N PRO A 112 -1.13 2.14 -11.73
CA PRO A 112 -1.69 3.12 -10.81
C PRO A 112 -2.51 4.18 -11.54
N GLN A 113 -3.60 4.62 -10.92
CA GLN A 113 -4.44 5.70 -11.42
C GLN A 113 -3.79 7.06 -11.16
N LYS A 114 -2.86 7.47 -12.03
CA LYS A 114 -2.10 8.73 -11.91
C LYS A 114 -2.82 9.93 -12.51
N THR A 115 -2.43 11.13 -12.08
CA THR A 115 -2.70 12.36 -12.84
C THR A 115 -1.81 12.35 -14.08
N ILE A 116 -2.38 12.52 -15.28
CA ILE A 116 -1.60 12.97 -16.44
C ILE A 116 -1.21 14.42 -16.13
N LEU A 117 0.09 14.68 -15.91
CA LEU A 117 0.62 16.04 -15.85
C LEU A 117 0.61 16.66 -17.26
#